data_AF-A0AB39N2K3-F1
#
_entry.id   AF-A0AB39N2K3-F1
#
_cell.length_a   1.000
_cell.length_b   1.000
_cell.length_c   1.000
_cell.angle_alpha   90.00
_cell.angle_beta   90.00
_cell.angle_gamma   90.00
#
_symmetry.space_group_name_H-M   'P 1'
#
loop_
_entity.id
_entity.type
_entity.pdbx_description
1 polymer ?
#
loop_
_entity_poly.entity_id
_entity_poly.type
_entity_poly.pdbx_seq_one_letter_code
_entity_poly.pdbx_strand_id
1 'polypeptide(L)'
;MTINDGGRAIDRWALLLETDWSSVEHCCPNTAPATPVILAGLLDDNEDVQRTAVHNLGQAVTHQNSIYGATAPAARFVIAILGHPRTMTLGVYFHEERRRPMRAALLQWLGDLADDATYDEDGTGEPDDVAAVRAILPLIYEAARPYLIDADLLIREAAVHAVAMTLAAPELAVHIPEVVPLVRSTLSTSEYRGYRYLAKWCLVTWGVEPGPLPDPRISGPEPMDRPWAGGYSDDPPF
;
A
#
# COMPACT_ATOMS: atom_id res chain seq x y z
N MET A 1 -40.35 0.62 -6.12
CA MET A 1 -39.05 1.28 -6.31
C MET A 1 -38.58 1.74 -4.95
N THR A 2 -37.69 0.97 -4.34
CA THR A 2 -36.80 1.38 -3.24
C THR A 2 -35.77 0.26 -3.12
N ILE A 3 -34.54 0.61 -3.46
CA ILE A 3 -33.35 -0.25 -3.39
C ILE A 3 -32.90 -0.22 -1.92
N ASN A 4 -32.77 -1.39 -1.29
CA ASN A 4 -32.11 -1.52 0.00
C ASN A 4 -30.61 -1.61 -0.24
N ASP A 5 -29.92 -0.48 -0.04
CA ASP A 5 -28.48 -0.44 0.23
C ASP A 5 -28.23 -1.01 1.63
N GLY A 6 -27.64 -2.20 1.66
CA GLY A 6 -27.29 -2.94 2.88
C GLY A 6 -25.83 -3.34 2.93
N GLY A 7 -24.93 -2.58 2.30
CA GLY A 7 -23.51 -2.67 2.58
C GLY A 7 -23.26 -1.97 3.91
N ARG A 8 -23.02 -2.73 4.99
CA ARG A 8 -22.70 -2.18 6.31
C ARG A 8 -21.45 -1.31 6.18
N ALA A 9 -21.64 0.00 6.08
CA ALA A 9 -20.54 0.95 6.12
C ALA A 9 -19.75 0.71 7.40
N ILE A 10 -18.48 0.36 7.26
CA ILE A 10 -17.59 0.20 8.40
C ILE A 10 -17.43 1.59 9.02
N ASP A 11 -17.79 1.74 10.30
CA ASP A 11 -17.59 3.01 10.99
C ASP A 11 -16.10 3.19 11.27
N ARG A 12 -15.48 4.06 10.47
CA ARG A 12 -14.05 4.41 10.55
C ARG A 12 -13.62 4.89 11.94
N TRP A 13 -14.48 5.59 12.67
CA TRP A 13 -14.13 6.10 13.99
C TRP A 13 -14.29 5.02 15.05
N ALA A 14 -15.26 4.11 14.88
CA ALA A 14 -15.35 2.91 15.70
C ALA A 14 -14.08 2.06 15.58
N LEU A 15 -13.52 1.87 14.38
CA LEU A 15 -12.26 1.13 14.20
C LEU A 15 -11.09 1.74 15.00
N LEU A 16 -11.00 3.07 15.06
CA LEU A 16 -9.97 3.76 15.85
C LEU A 16 -10.18 3.61 17.35
N LEU A 17 -11.43 3.64 17.81
CA LEU A 17 -11.77 3.63 19.23
C LEU A 17 -11.86 2.22 19.83
N GLU A 18 -12.18 1.21 19.03
CA GLU A 18 -12.34 -0.19 19.47
C GLU A 18 -11.02 -0.96 19.48
N THR A 19 -10.01 -0.47 18.77
CA THR A 19 -8.68 -1.09 18.77
C THR A 19 -7.90 -0.64 20.02
N ASP A 20 -7.42 -1.58 20.81
CA ASP A 20 -6.47 -1.29 21.89
C ASP A 20 -5.06 -1.08 21.30
N TRP A 21 -4.79 0.14 20.84
CA TRP A 21 -3.51 0.50 20.22
C TRP A 21 -2.32 0.42 21.17
N SER A 22 -2.57 0.34 22.48
CA SER A 22 -1.53 0.19 23.50
C SER A 22 -1.08 -1.26 23.68
N SER A 23 -1.91 -2.22 23.25
CA SER A 23 -1.62 -3.65 23.36
C SER A 23 -1.02 -4.26 22.09
N VAL A 24 -1.02 -3.55 20.96
CA VAL A 24 -0.44 -4.04 19.69
C VAL A 24 1.01 -3.63 19.54
N GLU A 25 1.82 -4.50 18.92
CA GLU A 25 3.22 -4.21 18.61
C GLU A 25 3.35 -3.20 17.45
N HIS A 26 4.42 -2.39 17.51
CA HIS A 26 4.75 -1.36 16.52
C HIS A 26 6.23 -1.48 16.15
N CYS A 27 6.63 -0.89 15.02
CA CYS A 27 7.99 -1.00 14.48
C CYS A 27 9.12 -0.50 15.41
N CYS A 28 8.82 0.39 16.37
CA CYS A 28 9.78 0.98 17.28
C CYS A 28 9.18 1.15 18.68
N PRO A 29 9.98 1.00 19.76
CA PRO A 29 9.56 1.36 21.10
C PRO A 29 9.19 2.85 21.18
N ASN A 30 8.08 3.18 21.87
CA ASN A 30 7.51 4.54 22.02
C ASN A 30 6.81 5.14 20.79
N THR A 31 6.55 4.36 19.73
CA THR A 31 5.64 4.77 18.65
C THR A 31 4.17 4.69 19.07
N ALA A 32 3.84 3.86 20.07
CA ALA A 32 2.53 3.92 20.74
C ALA A 32 2.52 5.09 21.76
N PRO A 33 1.49 5.96 21.78
CA PRO A 33 0.18 5.85 21.13
C PRO A 33 0.01 6.76 19.88
N ALA A 34 1.00 6.88 19.00
CA ALA A 34 0.92 7.78 17.84
C ALA A 34 0.06 7.25 16.68
N THR A 35 -0.15 5.93 16.55
CA THR A 35 -0.86 5.33 15.41
C THR A 35 -2.30 5.86 15.22
N PRO A 36 -3.14 6.00 16.26
CA PRO A 36 -4.44 6.65 16.13
C PRO A 36 -4.38 8.09 15.61
N VAL A 37 -3.37 8.84 16.04
CA VAL A 37 -3.16 10.24 15.63
C VAL A 37 -2.72 10.29 14.16
N ILE A 38 -1.84 9.39 13.74
CA ILE A 38 -1.43 9.22 12.34
C ILE A 38 -2.66 8.94 11.47
N LEU A 39 -3.48 7.96 11.85
CA LEU A 39 -4.67 7.57 11.09
C LEU A 39 -5.72 8.69 11.03
N ALA A 40 -5.95 9.40 12.14
CA ALA A 40 -6.82 10.57 12.14
C ALA A 40 -6.30 11.69 11.22
N GLY A 41 -4.98 11.89 11.17
CA GLY A 41 -4.32 12.88 10.32
C GLY A 41 -4.53 12.66 8.82
N LEU A 42 -4.81 11.43 8.36
CA LEU A 42 -5.20 11.14 6.98
C LEU A 42 -6.51 11.84 6.56
N LEU A 43 -7.32 12.26 7.54
CA LEU A 43 -8.58 12.96 7.33
C LEU A 43 -8.52 14.41 7.81
N ASP A 44 -7.33 14.97 8.09
CA ASP A 44 -7.21 16.37 8.49
C ASP A 44 -7.57 17.32 7.33
N ASP A 45 -7.95 18.56 7.62
CA ASP A 45 -8.21 19.56 6.58
C ASP A 45 -6.91 20.20 6.06
N ASN A 46 -5.82 20.10 6.81
CA ASN A 46 -4.50 20.56 6.42
C ASN A 46 -3.76 19.50 5.60
N GLU A 47 -3.44 19.83 4.34
CA GLU A 47 -2.73 18.95 3.41
C GLU A 47 -1.33 18.55 3.91
N ASP A 48 -0.65 19.40 4.69
CA ASP A 48 0.65 19.07 5.26
C ASP A 48 0.51 18.01 6.35
N VAL A 49 -0.55 18.09 7.17
CA VAL A 49 -0.88 17.07 8.17
C VAL A 49 -1.19 15.74 7.49
N GLN A 50 -1.98 15.76 6.41
CA GLN A 50 -2.27 14.55 5.63
C GLN A 50 -0.99 13.93 5.05
N ARG A 51 -0.09 14.75 4.49
CA ARG A 51 1.17 14.25 3.91
C ARG A 51 2.08 13.63 4.97
N THR A 52 2.21 14.29 6.12
CA THR A 52 2.94 13.75 7.27
C THR A 52 2.29 12.46 7.77
N ALA A 53 0.96 12.39 7.82
CA ALA A 53 0.24 11.18 8.21
C ALA A 53 0.51 10.00 7.26
N VAL A 54 0.51 10.22 5.94
CA VAL A 54 0.84 9.17 4.96
C VAL A 54 2.30 8.72 5.10
N HIS A 55 3.24 9.65 5.28
CA HIS A 55 4.64 9.30 5.53
C HIS A 55 4.78 8.45 6.80
N ASN A 56 4.15 8.90 7.89
CA ASN A 56 4.21 8.21 9.18
C ASN A 56 3.48 6.86 9.16
N LEU A 57 2.44 6.69 8.33
CA LEU A 57 1.80 5.40 8.13
C LEU A 57 2.81 4.36 7.63
N GLY A 58 3.57 4.70 6.58
CA GLY A 58 4.62 3.80 6.06
C GLY A 58 5.75 3.54 7.06
N GLN A 59 6.14 4.56 7.83
CA GLN A 59 7.23 4.43 8.81
C GLN A 59 6.82 3.70 10.10
N ALA A 60 5.57 3.82 10.55
CA ALA A 60 5.13 3.29 11.84
C ALA A 60 4.45 1.92 11.73
N VAL A 61 3.79 1.65 10.60
CA VAL A 61 2.85 0.53 10.43
C VAL A 61 3.39 -0.54 9.48
N THR A 62 4.29 -0.19 8.57
CA THR A 62 4.90 -1.10 7.58
C THR A 62 6.37 -0.78 7.35
N HIS A 63 7.12 -0.48 8.41
CA HIS A 63 8.55 -0.12 8.30
C HIS A 63 9.34 -1.29 7.69
N GLN A 64 10.14 -1.00 6.66
CA GLN A 64 10.92 -2.01 5.92
C GLN A 64 10.08 -3.24 5.52
N ASN A 65 8.83 -3.00 5.09
CA ASN A 65 7.91 -4.04 4.64
C ASN A 65 7.59 -5.10 5.71
N SER A 66 7.76 -4.76 6.99
CA SER A 66 7.41 -5.62 8.12
C SER A 66 5.98 -5.40 8.57
N ILE A 67 5.29 -6.50 8.88
CA ILE A 67 3.95 -6.60 9.43
C ILE A 67 4.05 -6.68 10.95
N TYR A 68 3.28 -5.83 11.62
CA TYR A 68 3.17 -5.74 13.08
C TYR A 68 1.72 -5.90 13.51
N GLY A 69 1.45 -6.12 14.79
CA GLY A 69 0.08 -6.18 15.32
C GLY A 69 -0.77 -4.94 15.01
N ALA A 70 -0.15 -3.77 14.86
CA ALA A 70 -0.83 -2.54 14.45
C ALA A 70 -1.25 -2.50 12.96
N THR A 71 -0.68 -3.35 12.11
CA THR A 71 -0.81 -3.29 10.65
C THR A 71 -2.23 -3.63 10.17
N ALA A 72 -2.79 -4.75 10.61
CA ALA A 72 -4.13 -5.15 10.20
C ALA A 72 -5.23 -4.15 10.66
N PRO A 73 -5.24 -3.64 11.92
CA PRO A 73 -6.16 -2.58 12.33
C PRO A 73 -6.01 -1.28 11.50
N ALA A 74 -4.78 -0.84 11.24
CA ALA A 74 -4.53 0.35 10.42
C ALA A 74 -5.04 0.17 8.98
N ALA A 75 -4.83 -1.01 8.39
CA ALA A 75 -5.33 -1.32 7.05
C ALA A 75 -6.86 -1.29 6.98
N ARG A 76 -7.56 -1.80 8.00
CA ARG A 76 -9.03 -1.67 8.09
C ARG A 76 -9.48 -0.21 8.11
N PHE A 77 -8.77 0.64 8.84
CA PHE A 77 -9.07 2.08 8.84
C PHE A 77 -8.86 2.70 7.45
N VAL A 78 -7.73 2.40 6.80
CA VAL A 78 -7.42 2.88 5.45
C VAL A 78 -8.51 2.46 4.46
N ILE A 79 -8.91 1.18 4.47
CA ILE A 79 -10.03 0.64 3.68
C ILE A 79 -11.30 1.47 3.88
N ALA A 80 -11.66 1.77 5.14
CA ALA A 80 -12.86 2.51 5.48
C ALA A 80 -12.85 3.98 4.99
N ILE A 81 -11.68 4.56 4.74
CA ILE A 81 -11.56 5.96 4.30
C ILE A 81 -11.30 6.13 2.80
N LEU A 82 -11.08 5.07 2.02
CA LEU A 82 -10.76 5.18 0.59
C LEU A 82 -11.77 6.02 -0.21
N GLY A 83 -13.07 5.89 0.10
CA GLY A 83 -14.14 6.65 -0.55
C GLY A 83 -14.26 8.10 -0.08
N HIS A 84 -13.51 8.52 0.93
CA HIS A 84 -13.67 9.86 1.51
C HIS A 84 -13.15 10.95 0.57
N PRO A 85 -13.82 12.12 0.45
CA PRO A 85 -13.36 13.20 -0.44
C PRO A 85 -11.94 13.69 -0.13
N ARG A 86 -11.53 13.69 1.14
CA ARG A 86 -10.17 14.11 1.55
C ARG A 86 -9.07 13.21 1.00
N THR A 87 -9.36 11.98 0.57
CA THR A 87 -8.35 11.16 -0.10
C THR A 87 -8.03 11.64 -1.53
N MET A 88 -8.73 12.63 -2.06
CA MET A 88 -8.42 13.24 -3.35
C MET A 88 -7.35 14.33 -3.30
N THR A 89 -6.85 14.69 -2.11
CA THR A 89 -5.76 15.66 -1.99
C THR A 89 -4.56 15.22 -2.83
N LEU A 90 -4.04 16.15 -3.64
CA LEU A 90 -2.89 15.91 -4.51
C LEU A 90 -1.59 16.21 -3.79
N GLY A 91 -0.72 15.23 -3.70
CA GLY A 91 0.57 15.37 -3.04
C GLY A 91 1.63 14.43 -3.60
N VAL A 92 2.84 14.60 -3.11
CA VAL A 92 3.91 13.61 -3.24
C VAL A 92 3.88 12.80 -1.94
N TYR A 93 3.71 11.48 -2.08
CA TYR A 93 3.47 10.58 -0.96
C TYR A 93 4.47 9.43 -0.99
N PHE A 94 4.90 9.00 0.20
CA PHE A 94 5.99 8.02 0.36
C PHE A 94 7.29 8.50 -0.32
N HIS A 95 8.14 7.57 -0.77
CA HIS A 95 9.42 7.87 -1.44
C HIS A 95 9.27 8.03 -2.95
N GLU A 96 8.05 8.17 -3.48
CA GLU A 96 7.83 8.43 -4.89
C GLU A 96 8.01 9.91 -5.24
N GLU A 97 8.49 10.20 -6.44
CA GLU A 97 8.60 11.58 -6.95
C GLU A 97 7.33 12.06 -7.69
N ARG A 98 6.34 11.17 -7.87
CA ARG A 98 5.12 11.44 -8.64
C ARG A 98 4.05 12.11 -7.77
N ARG A 99 3.56 13.26 -8.23
CA ARG A 99 2.37 13.89 -7.63
C ARG A 99 1.12 13.09 -8.00
N ARG A 100 0.33 12.68 -7.01
CA ARG A 100 -0.87 11.85 -7.17
C ARG A 100 -1.92 12.12 -6.10
N PRO A 101 -3.18 11.69 -6.26
CA PRO A 101 -4.15 11.69 -5.18
C PRO A 101 -3.70 10.79 -4.02
N MET A 102 -3.94 11.19 -2.78
CA MET A 102 -3.67 10.36 -1.59
C MET A 102 -4.35 8.99 -1.70
N ARG A 103 -5.51 8.89 -2.34
CA ARG A 103 -6.22 7.65 -2.60
C ARG A 103 -5.36 6.64 -3.36
N ALA A 104 -4.63 7.10 -4.40
CA ALA A 104 -3.73 6.24 -5.15
C ALA A 104 -2.58 5.74 -4.27
N ALA A 105 -2.04 6.62 -3.41
CA ALA A 105 -1.00 6.22 -2.45
C ALA A 105 -1.50 5.18 -1.44
N LEU A 106 -2.72 5.36 -0.90
CA LEU A 106 -3.32 4.43 0.06
C LEU A 106 -3.68 3.09 -0.59
N LEU A 107 -4.20 3.09 -1.83
CA LEU A 107 -4.43 1.86 -2.60
C LEU A 107 -3.13 1.11 -2.86
N GLN A 108 -2.07 1.82 -3.24
CA GLN A 108 -0.77 1.20 -3.44
C GLN A 108 -0.27 0.57 -2.14
N TRP A 109 -0.33 1.30 -1.02
CA TRP A 109 0.08 0.79 0.28
C TRP A 109 -0.70 -0.48 0.68
N LEU A 110 -1.99 -0.56 0.38
CA LEU A 110 -2.77 -1.80 0.59
C LEU A 110 -2.33 -2.95 -0.32
N GLY A 111 -1.91 -2.65 -1.55
CA GLY A 111 -1.35 -3.66 -2.46
C GLY A 111 0.00 -4.17 -2.00
N ASP A 112 0.89 -3.27 -1.57
CA ASP A 112 2.21 -3.62 -1.02
C ASP A 112 2.03 -4.49 0.23
N LEU A 113 1.07 -4.16 1.10
CA LEU A 113 0.72 -4.97 2.27
C LEU A 113 0.20 -6.38 1.90
N ALA A 114 -0.57 -6.49 0.81
CA ALA A 114 -1.06 -7.77 0.32
C ALA A 114 0.07 -8.63 -0.25
N ASP A 115 1.04 -8.02 -0.93
CA ASP A 115 2.26 -8.67 -1.43
C ASP A 115 3.09 -9.20 -0.24
N ASP A 116 3.41 -8.34 0.72
CA ASP A 116 4.17 -8.69 1.93
C ASP A 116 3.51 -9.85 2.71
N ALA A 117 2.19 -9.84 2.85
CA ALA A 117 1.46 -10.89 3.56
C ALA A 117 1.40 -12.23 2.80
N THR A 118 1.61 -12.23 1.48
CA THR A 118 1.54 -13.45 0.65
C THR A 118 2.91 -13.94 0.18
N TYR A 119 3.99 -13.27 0.60
CA TYR A 119 5.36 -13.73 0.40
C TYR A 119 5.65 -15.00 1.23
N ASP A 120 6.15 -16.05 0.59
CA ASP A 120 6.27 -17.40 1.15
C ASP A 120 7.62 -17.69 1.87
N GLU A 121 8.66 -16.87 1.67
CA GLU A 121 9.95 -17.06 2.35
C GLU A 121 9.97 -16.28 3.67
N ASP A 122 9.89 -17.00 4.80
CA ASP A 122 10.04 -16.50 6.18
C ASP A 122 9.43 -15.10 6.39
N GLY A 123 8.11 -15.01 6.17
CA GLY A 123 7.34 -13.77 6.05
C GLY A 123 7.78 -12.62 6.96
N THR A 124 7.62 -11.41 6.47
CA THR A 124 8.08 -10.19 7.15
C THR A 124 7.16 -9.85 8.34
N GLY A 125 7.22 -10.61 9.43
CA GLY A 125 6.44 -10.34 10.64
C GLY A 125 6.14 -11.60 11.48
N GLU A 126 5.58 -11.40 12.66
CA GLU A 126 5.13 -12.51 13.51
C GLU A 126 3.97 -13.28 12.82
N PRO A 127 3.93 -14.63 12.90
CA PRO A 127 2.94 -15.44 12.18
C PRO A 127 1.48 -15.03 12.42
N ASP A 128 1.14 -14.62 13.64
CA ASP A 128 -0.22 -14.18 14.00
C ASP A 128 -0.57 -12.84 13.34
N ASP A 129 0.39 -11.92 13.21
CA ASP A 129 0.20 -10.62 12.57
C ASP A 129 0.05 -10.78 11.06
N VAL A 130 0.87 -11.63 10.44
CA VAL A 130 0.74 -12.01 9.02
C VAL A 130 -0.62 -12.66 8.77
N ALA A 131 -1.06 -13.57 9.64
CA ALA A 131 -2.38 -14.17 9.55
C ALA A 131 -3.52 -13.14 9.66
N ALA A 132 -3.37 -12.14 10.54
CA ALA A 132 -4.32 -11.04 10.67
C ALA A 132 -4.42 -10.19 9.39
N VAL A 133 -3.29 -9.95 8.70
CA VAL A 133 -3.28 -9.27 7.40
C VAL A 133 -3.88 -10.15 6.30
N ARG A 134 -3.56 -11.45 6.25
CA ARG A 134 -4.18 -12.38 5.30
C ARG A 134 -5.71 -12.39 5.42
N ALA A 135 -6.22 -12.33 6.65
CA ALA A 135 -7.66 -12.29 6.92
C ALA A 135 -8.37 -11.02 6.39
N ILE A 136 -7.64 -9.95 6.04
CA ILE A 136 -8.23 -8.74 5.45
C ILE A 136 -8.07 -8.65 3.93
N LEU A 137 -7.37 -9.59 3.26
CA LEU A 137 -7.21 -9.55 1.80
C LEU A 137 -8.53 -9.47 1.02
N PRO A 138 -9.60 -10.22 1.40
CA PRO A 138 -10.92 -10.04 0.76
C PRO A 138 -11.50 -8.63 0.93
N LEU A 139 -11.22 -7.96 2.05
CA LEU A 139 -11.67 -6.58 2.27
C LEU A 139 -10.88 -5.59 1.40
N ILE A 140 -9.57 -5.81 1.22
CA ILE A 140 -8.74 -5.02 0.31
C ILE A 140 -9.26 -5.17 -1.12
N TYR A 141 -9.50 -6.41 -1.55
CA TYR A 141 -10.06 -6.71 -2.86
C TYR A 141 -11.37 -5.93 -3.09
N GLU A 142 -12.37 -6.12 -2.23
CA GLU A 142 -13.68 -5.45 -2.39
C GLU A 142 -13.59 -3.92 -2.35
N ALA A 143 -12.72 -3.36 -1.49
CA ALA A 143 -12.56 -1.91 -1.37
C ALA A 143 -11.86 -1.30 -2.58
N ALA A 144 -10.96 -2.03 -3.26
CA ALA A 144 -10.24 -1.56 -4.43
C ALA A 144 -11.05 -1.68 -5.74
N ARG A 145 -12.00 -2.61 -5.81
CA ARG A 145 -12.81 -2.88 -7.03
C ARG A 145 -13.46 -1.66 -7.68
N PRO A 146 -14.09 -0.71 -6.96
CA PRO A 146 -14.73 0.46 -7.57
C PRO A 146 -13.75 1.33 -8.36
N TYR A 147 -12.45 1.25 -8.06
CA TYR A 147 -11.40 2.08 -8.63
C TYR A 147 -10.69 1.45 -9.83
N LEU A 148 -11.01 0.19 -10.19
CA LEU A 148 -10.41 -0.52 -11.33
C LEU A 148 -10.69 0.14 -12.70
N ILE A 149 -11.70 1.00 -12.76
CA ILE A 149 -12.08 1.77 -13.95
C ILE A 149 -12.15 3.27 -13.65
N ASP A 150 -11.48 3.74 -12.58
CA ASP A 150 -11.44 5.17 -12.23
C ASP A 150 -10.92 5.99 -13.42
N ALA A 151 -11.41 7.21 -13.58
CA ALA A 151 -10.97 8.10 -14.66
C ALA A 151 -9.52 8.55 -14.47
N ASP A 152 -9.09 8.73 -13.22
CA ASP A 152 -7.70 9.03 -12.89
C ASP A 152 -6.84 7.77 -13.07
N LEU A 153 -5.86 7.85 -13.98
CA LEU A 153 -4.95 6.75 -14.28
C LEU A 153 -4.17 6.29 -13.04
N LEU A 154 -3.73 7.20 -12.18
CA LEU A 154 -2.90 6.86 -11.02
C LEU A 154 -3.69 6.09 -9.97
N ILE A 155 -4.97 6.46 -9.79
CA ILE A 155 -5.90 5.70 -8.94
C ILE A 155 -6.14 4.32 -9.54
N ARG A 156 -6.39 4.26 -10.84
CA ARG A 156 -6.65 3.00 -11.55
C ARG A 156 -5.45 2.04 -11.49
N GLU A 157 -4.23 2.54 -11.70
CA GLU A 157 -3.00 1.76 -11.56
C GLU A 157 -2.88 1.17 -10.14
N ALA A 158 -3.01 2.02 -9.11
CA ALA A 158 -2.91 1.57 -7.72
C ALA A 158 -4.01 0.56 -7.34
N ALA A 159 -5.23 0.72 -7.87
CA ALA A 159 -6.33 -0.20 -7.65
C ALA A 159 -6.08 -1.58 -8.28
N VAL A 160 -5.57 -1.61 -9.53
CA VAL A 160 -5.24 -2.87 -10.22
C VAL A 160 -4.10 -3.58 -9.50
N HIS A 161 -3.11 -2.84 -9.00
CA HIS A 161 -2.04 -3.38 -8.13
C HIS A 161 -2.62 -4.02 -6.87
N ALA A 162 -3.42 -3.27 -6.10
CA ALA A 162 -4.02 -3.76 -4.87
C ALA A 162 -4.84 -5.03 -5.08
N VAL A 163 -5.68 -5.05 -6.11
CA VAL A 163 -6.48 -6.23 -6.46
C VAL A 163 -5.58 -7.39 -6.87
N ALA A 164 -4.59 -7.17 -7.74
CA ALA A 164 -3.72 -8.25 -8.22
C ALA A 164 -2.97 -8.96 -7.09
N MET A 165 -2.43 -8.21 -6.12
CA MET A 165 -1.69 -8.79 -4.98
C MET A 165 -2.58 -9.65 -4.09
N THR A 166 -3.85 -9.29 -3.91
CA THR A 166 -4.78 -10.12 -3.10
C THR A 166 -5.08 -11.48 -3.72
N LEU A 167 -4.88 -11.67 -5.04
CA LEU A 167 -5.20 -12.93 -5.74
C LEU A 167 -4.24 -14.07 -5.45
N ALA A 168 -3.14 -13.81 -4.73
CA ALA A 168 -2.30 -14.86 -4.15
C ALA A 168 -3.08 -15.65 -3.07
N ALA A 169 -4.12 -15.06 -2.46
CA ALA A 169 -5.04 -15.78 -1.59
C ALA A 169 -5.87 -16.80 -2.40
N PRO A 170 -5.86 -18.10 -2.05
CA PRO A 170 -6.54 -19.14 -2.83
C PRO A 170 -8.03 -18.90 -3.08
N GLU A 171 -8.73 -18.31 -2.11
CA GLU A 171 -10.15 -17.99 -2.20
C GLU A 171 -10.46 -16.87 -3.21
N LEU A 172 -9.50 -15.99 -3.51
CA LEU A 172 -9.64 -14.91 -4.47
C LEU A 172 -9.09 -15.27 -5.86
N ALA A 173 -8.33 -16.36 -5.98
CA ALA A 173 -7.72 -16.80 -7.25
C ALA A 173 -8.75 -17.05 -8.37
N VAL A 174 -10.01 -17.29 -8.04
CA VAL A 174 -11.13 -17.38 -9.01
C VAL A 174 -11.28 -16.12 -9.87
N HIS A 175 -10.82 -14.97 -9.38
CA HIS A 175 -10.89 -13.67 -10.04
C HIS A 175 -9.69 -13.38 -10.96
N ILE A 176 -8.71 -14.28 -11.08
CA ILE A 176 -7.55 -14.09 -11.96
C ILE A 176 -7.96 -13.82 -13.42
N PRO A 177 -8.88 -14.58 -14.05
CA PRO A 177 -9.22 -14.37 -15.46
C PRO A 177 -9.78 -12.99 -15.79
N GLU A 178 -10.49 -12.35 -14.84
CA GLU A 178 -11.06 -11.01 -15.01
C GLU A 178 -10.04 -9.89 -14.73
N VAL A 179 -9.03 -10.16 -13.89
CA VAL A 179 -7.99 -9.17 -13.54
C VAL A 179 -6.84 -9.16 -14.55
N VAL A 180 -6.56 -10.29 -15.23
CA VAL A 180 -5.50 -10.39 -16.25
C VAL A 180 -5.57 -9.29 -17.33
N PRO A 181 -6.74 -8.99 -17.96
CA PRO A 181 -6.84 -7.90 -18.93
C PRO A 181 -6.50 -6.52 -18.33
N LEU A 182 -6.87 -6.28 -17.07
CA LEU A 182 -6.60 -5.01 -16.37
C LEU A 182 -5.10 -4.85 -16.09
N VAL A 183 -4.44 -5.91 -15.61
CA VAL A 183 -2.99 -5.92 -15.40
C VAL A 183 -2.24 -5.62 -16.69
N ARG A 184 -2.64 -6.25 -17.81
CA ARG A 184 -2.00 -6.01 -19.12
C ARG A 184 -2.22 -4.60 -19.66
N SER A 185 -3.45 -4.09 -19.54
CA SER A 185 -3.82 -2.80 -20.14
C SER A 185 -3.45 -1.60 -19.26
N THR A 186 -3.20 -1.82 -17.97
CA THR A 186 -2.93 -0.75 -16.99
C THR A 186 -1.50 -0.84 -16.46
N LEU A 187 -1.15 -1.93 -15.77
CA LEU A 187 0.14 -2.01 -15.08
C LEU A 187 1.30 -2.27 -16.04
N SER A 188 1.14 -3.15 -17.03
CA SER A 188 2.20 -3.43 -18.01
C SER A 188 2.58 -2.21 -18.87
N THR A 189 1.67 -1.24 -19.01
CA THR A 189 1.89 0.00 -19.76
C THR A 189 2.16 1.20 -18.87
N SER A 190 2.21 1.01 -17.55
CA SER A 190 2.43 2.10 -16.60
C SER A 190 3.77 2.79 -16.83
N GLU A 191 3.83 4.10 -16.62
CA GLU A 191 5.10 4.84 -16.56
C GLU A 191 5.94 4.42 -15.34
N TYR A 192 5.29 3.96 -14.26
CA TYR A 192 5.98 3.50 -13.07
C TYR A 192 6.58 2.11 -13.30
N ARG A 193 7.91 2.03 -13.19
CA ARG A 193 8.67 0.79 -13.40
C ARG A 193 8.25 -0.33 -12.43
N GLY A 194 7.93 0.02 -11.18
CA GLY A 194 7.48 -0.95 -10.18
C GLY A 194 6.22 -1.70 -10.63
N TYR A 195 5.22 -0.99 -11.15
CA TYR A 195 4.01 -1.62 -11.67
C TYR A 195 4.25 -2.50 -12.89
N ARG A 196 5.16 -2.11 -13.79
CA ARG A 196 5.51 -2.99 -14.93
C ARG A 196 6.18 -4.28 -14.46
N TYR A 197 7.04 -4.21 -13.44
CA TYR A 197 7.65 -5.38 -12.83
C TYR A 197 6.61 -6.27 -12.16
N LEU A 198 5.74 -5.70 -11.32
CA LEU A 198 4.67 -6.42 -10.62
C LEU A 198 3.67 -7.06 -11.59
N ALA A 199 3.30 -6.35 -12.66
CA ALA A 199 2.44 -6.90 -13.71
C ALA A 199 3.02 -8.18 -14.30
N LYS A 200 4.33 -8.17 -14.58
CA LYS A 200 5.03 -9.33 -15.10
C LYS A 200 5.04 -10.47 -14.09
N TRP A 201 5.39 -10.16 -12.85
CA TRP A 201 5.42 -11.14 -11.76
C TRP A 201 4.07 -11.83 -11.60
N CYS A 202 2.98 -11.06 -11.50
CA CYS A 202 1.61 -11.59 -11.42
C CYS A 202 1.30 -12.55 -12.57
N LEU A 203 1.54 -12.12 -13.82
CA LEU A 203 1.22 -12.93 -15.00
C LEU A 203 1.99 -14.26 -14.99
N VAL A 204 3.27 -14.25 -14.61
CA VAL A 204 4.07 -15.48 -14.47
C VAL A 204 3.49 -16.39 -13.39
N THR A 205 3.20 -15.84 -12.20
CA THR A 205 2.64 -16.58 -11.06
C THR A 205 1.30 -17.22 -11.42
N TRP A 206 0.48 -16.56 -12.25
CA TRP A 206 -0.81 -17.08 -12.71
C TRP A 206 -0.71 -18.02 -13.92
N GLY A 207 0.48 -18.33 -14.41
CA GLY A 207 0.69 -19.20 -15.57
C GLY A 207 0.25 -18.55 -16.90
N VAL A 208 0.24 -17.23 -16.96
CA VAL A 208 -0.17 -16.43 -18.13
C VAL A 208 1.06 -15.82 -18.80
N GLU A 209 1.11 -15.85 -20.13
CA GLU A 209 2.26 -15.35 -20.91
C GLU A 209 2.59 -13.88 -20.56
N PRO A 210 3.75 -13.58 -19.95
CA PRO A 210 4.04 -12.25 -19.43
C PRO A 210 4.28 -11.19 -20.52
N GLY A 211 4.57 -11.60 -21.75
CA GLY A 211 5.06 -10.68 -22.78
C GLY A 211 6.52 -10.23 -22.54
N PRO A 212 7.04 -9.32 -23.38
CA PRO A 212 8.46 -8.95 -23.35
C PRO A 212 8.87 -8.35 -22.00
N LEU A 213 10.08 -8.70 -21.54
CA LEU A 213 10.69 -8.11 -20.35
C LEU A 213 10.88 -6.60 -20.54
N PRO A 214 10.49 -5.73 -19.57
CA PRO A 214 10.98 -4.37 -19.56
C PRO A 214 12.51 -4.38 -19.44
N ASP A 215 13.21 -3.55 -20.22
CA ASP A 215 14.68 -3.53 -20.28
C ASP A 215 15.26 -3.26 -18.87
N PRO A 216 16.08 -4.17 -18.31
CA PRO A 216 16.72 -3.95 -17.03
C PRO A 216 17.64 -2.72 -17.01
N ARG A 217 18.06 -2.20 -18.18
CA ARG A 217 18.92 -1.01 -18.31
C ARG A 217 18.18 0.32 -18.18
N ILE A 218 16.85 0.33 -18.13
CA ILE A 218 16.08 1.52 -17.78
C ILE A 218 15.90 1.52 -16.25
N SER A 219 17.02 1.60 -15.54
CA SER A 219 17.01 2.19 -14.21
C SER A 219 16.79 3.69 -14.42
N GLY A 220 15.75 4.26 -13.81
CA GLY A 220 15.81 5.70 -13.50
C GLY A 220 17.09 5.98 -12.70
N PRO A 221 17.62 7.21 -12.69
CA PRO A 221 18.93 7.46 -12.10
C PRO A 221 18.96 6.92 -10.68
N GLU A 222 19.78 5.89 -10.44
CA GLU A 222 20.09 5.49 -9.08
C GLU A 222 20.73 6.69 -8.39
N PRO A 223 20.29 7.11 -7.20
CA PRO A 223 21.02 8.08 -6.41
C PRO A 223 22.20 7.39 -5.71
N MET A 224 23.00 6.62 -6.46
CA MET A 224 24.19 5.91 -5.99
C MET A 224 25.34 6.11 -6.97
N ASP A 225 25.64 7.38 -7.26
CA ASP A 225 26.95 7.82 -7.77
C ASP A 225 27.19 9.29 -7.39
N ARG A 226 26.87 9.64 -6.14
CA ARG A 226 27.52 10.79 -5.49
C ARG A 226 28.65 10.24 -4.63
N PRO A 227 29.92 10.52 -4.95
CA PRO A 227 31.00 10.29 -4.02
C PRO A 227 30.67 11.02 -2.72
N TRP A 228 30.75 10.28 -1.62
CA TRP A 228 30.67 10.82 -0.27
C TRP A 228 31.71 11.94 -0.10
N ALA A 229 31.30 13.18 -0.36
CA ALA A 229 32.08 14.37 -0.04
C ALA A 229 31.89 14.69 1.44
N GLY A 230 32.49 13.86 2.28
CA GLY A 230 32.56 14.01 3.73
C GLY A 230 33.90 13.47 4.19
N GLY A 231 34.93 14.32 4.13
CA GLY A 231 36.29 13.97 4.53
C GLY A 231 36.35 13.59 6.00
N TYR A 232 36.82 12.39 6.29
CA TYR A 232 37.46 12.08 7.56
C TYR A 232 38.81 12.78 7.56
N SER A 233 38.92 13.85 8.33
CA SER A 233 40.20 14.46 8.69
C SER A 233 40.83 13.60 9.78
N ASP A 234 41.68 12.65 9.37
CA ASP A 234 42.59 11.93 10.27
C ASP A 234 43.80 12.82 10.61
N ASP A 235 43.57 13.87 11.40
CA ASP A 235 44.67 14.58 12.06
C ASP A 235 44.39 14.72 13.57
N PRO A 236 45.20 14.11 14.45
CA PRO A 236 45.07 14.23 15.89
C PRO A 236 45.56 15.61 16.38
N PRO A 237 44.96 16.19 17.44
CA PRO A 237 45.40 17.48 17.96
C PRO A 237 46.74 17.33 18.70
N PHE A 238 47.63 18.30 18.47
CA PHE A 238 48.84 18.54 19.26
C PHE A 238 48.51 18.97 20.70
#